data_AF-A0A963IB67-F1
#
_entry.id   AF-A0A963IB67-F1
#
_cell.length_a   1.000
_cell.length_b   1.000
_cell.length_c   1.000
_cell.angle_alpha   90.00
_cell.angle_beta   90.00
_cell.angle_gamma   90.00
#
_symmetry.space_group_name_H-M   'P 1'
#
loop_
_entity.id
_entity.type
_entity.pdbx_description
1 polymer ?
#
loop_
_entity_poly.entity_id
_entity_poly.type
_entity_poly.pdbx_seq_one_letter_code
_entity_poly.pdbx_strand_id
1 'polypeptide(L)'
;MNTRQRGLILPALLVVLIIGGLAFMLGQNGLGEAAQSRRHLLTLRALAEARAALIGYAQTYHHSHPDSTIGFLPCPDLDLASGDGNAEGTCGATGLFSVGRLPYRTLGLSPLRDGAGECLWYAVAGTFKNRFPAGYVTWDTAGQFTLTLADGTVLNPGGARQRAVAVVFAAGRPTASQQRGTSAHRCSGNPDAAVALAAYLENALTPQSAPYAITLGSPDSPINNDTLAWVAADEVFSDELIEQRADFAAFINTMLGDLEGALGTHPDPAPQPFTVPGQSLPPNVEAGTLPAGDASSEGQIFARYAAWGDQLRYFRCTDLTLCLQADVGAGPETCTRVIIFAGRIQPGQDRSPASPATPLATAYFEGGNVPAVLEAIPPFTGPTTYVGTNAGQDLVRCIK
;
A
#
# COMPACT_ATOMS: atom_id res chain seq x y z
N MET A 1 -42.77 82.11 15.13
CA MET A 1 -42.92 81.56 13.76
C MET A 1 -42.17 80.24 13.71
N ASN A 2 -42.88 79.11 13.71
CA ASN A 2 -42.25 77.78 13.67
C ASN A 2 -42.16 77.30 12.21
N THR A 3 -40.96 77.28 11.66
CA THR A 3 -40.64 76.61 10.40
C THR A 3 -40.63 75.10 10.63
N ARG A 4 -41.64 74.40 10.09
CA ARG A 4 -41.65 72.93 10.04
C ARG A 4 -40.60 72.44 9.04
N GLN A 5 -39.49 71.91 9.54
CA GLN A 5 -38.59 71.06 8.75
C GLN A 5 -39.32 69.76 8.38
N ARG A 6 -39.70 69.63 7.11
CA ARG A 6 -40.05 68.36 6.48
C ARG A 6 -39.07 68.15 5.33
N GLY A 7 -38.01 67.37 5.57
CA GLY A 7 -37.02 67.10 4.52
C GLY A 7 -35.93 66.07 4.84
N LEU A 8 -35.74 65.66 6.10
CA LEU A 8 -34.63 64.77 6.48
C LEU A 8 -34.99 63.29 6.67
N ILE A 9 -36.28 62.92 6.64
CA ILE A 9 -36.71 61.54 6.88
C ILE A 9 -36.34 60.63 5.69
N LEU A 10 -36.53 61.10 4.46
CA LEU A 10 -36.25 60.34 3.26
C LEU A 10 -34.73 60.03 3.08
N PRO A 11 -33.81 61.01 3.19
CA PRO A 11 -32.38 60.71 3.07
C PRO A 11 -31.86 59.84 4.23
N ALA A 12 -32.37 60.02 5.46
CA ALA A 12 -31.98 59.18 6.59
C ALA A 12 -32.42 57.72 6.42
N LEU A 13 -33.65 57.50 5.92
CA LEU A 13 -34.15 56.15 5.61
C LEU A 13 -33.35 55.49 4.49
N LEU A 14 -32.96 56.27 3.48
CA LEU A 14 -32.16 55.78 2.35
C LEU A 14 -30.74 55.38 2.79
N VAL A 15 -30.12 56.14 3.70
CA VAL A 15 -28.82 55.78 4.29
C VAL A 15 -28.93 54.50 5.13
N VAL A 16 -29.98 54.34 5.94
CA VAL A 16 -30.20 53.11 6.72
C VAL A 16 -30.40 51.89 5.81
N LEU A 17 -31.12 52.05 4.70
CA LEU A 17 -31.31 50.97 3.71
C LEU A 17 -30.00 50.60 3.01
N ILE A 18 -29.16 51.57 2.68
CA ILE A 18 -27.84 51.32 2.07
C ILE A 18 -26.93 50.59 3.07
N ILE A 19 -26.87 51.04 4.32
CA ILE A 19 -26.06 50.40 5.37
C ILE A 19 -26.58 48.98 5.66
N GLY A 20 -27.90 48.81 5.77
CA GLY A 20 -28.51 47.50 5.97
C GLY A 20 -28.28 46.55 4.79
N GLY A 21 -28.35 47.05 3.56
CA GLY A 21 -28.06 46.29 2.35
C GLY A 21 -26.59 45.84 2.27
N LEU A 22 -25.65 46.74 2.60
CA LEU A 22 -24.22 46.42 2.66
C LEU A 22 -23.90 45.40 3.75
N ALA A 23 -24.44 45.58 4.96
CA ALA A 23 -24.24 44.64 6.07
C ALA A 23 -24.82 43.24 5.76
N PHE A 24 -25.97 43.18 5.10
CA PHE A 24 -26.58 41.92 4.65
C PHE A 24 -25.73 41.22 3.59
N MET A 25 -25.24 41.94 2.57
CA MET A 25 -24.38 41.39 1.53
C MET A 25 -23.04 40.88 2.10
N LEU A 26 -22.41 41.65 2.99
CA LEU A 26 -21.18 41.22 3.67
C LEU A 26 -21.41 40.01 4.59
N GLY A 27 -22.55 39.96 5.28
CA GLY A 27 -22.92 38.83 6.14
C GLY A 27 -23.19 37.54 5.36
N GLN A 28 -23.77 37.62 4.16
CA GLN A 28 -24.04 36.43 3.34
C GLN A 28 -22.76 35.77 2.82
N ASN A 29 -21.77 36.56 2.38
CA ASN A 29 -20.51 36.03 1.87
C ASN A 29 -19.72 35.30 2.96
N GLY A 30 -19.64 35.88 4.17
CA GLY A 30 -18.94 35.25 5.30
C GLY A 30 -19.56 33.94 5.78
N LEU A 31 -20.90 33.80 5.70
CA LEU A 31 -21.59 32.56 6.06
C LEU A 31 -21.35 31.44 5.04
N GLY A 32 -21.31 31.77 3.75
CA GLY A 32 -21.02 30.83 2.66
C GLY A 32 -19.60 30.25 2.74
N GLU A 33 -18.61 31.13 2.91
CA GLU A 33 -17.21 30.77 3.08
C GLU A 33 -16.98 29.92 4.34
N ALA A 34 -17.59 30.30 5.47
CA ALA A 34 -17.49 29.53 6.71
C ALA A 34 -18.10 28.12 6.58
N ALA A 35 -19.24 27.99 5.90
CA ALA A 35 -19.86 26.70 5.64
C ALA A 35 -19.00 25.83 4.71
N GLN A 36 -18.35 26.43 3.71
CA GLN A 36 -17.44 25.75 2.79
C GLN A 36 -16.17 25.26 3.48
N SER A 37 -15.53 26.14 4.26
CA SER A 37 -14.38 25.78 5.09
C SER A 37 -14.72 24.62 6.05
N ARG A 38 -15.88 24.67 6.70
CA ARG A 38 -16.34 23.57 7.57
C ARG A 38 -16.48 22.25 6.82
N ARG A 39 -17.07 22.25 5.61
CA ARG A 39 -17.18 21.03 4.80
C ARG A 39 -15.81 20.49 4.41
N HIS A 40 -14.89 21.37 4.00
CA HIS A 40 -13.53 20.96 3.66
C HIS A 40 -12.81 20.31 4.86
N LEU A 41 -12.93 20.88 6.06
CA LEU A 41 -12.36 20.29 7.27
C LEU A 41 -12.97 18.91 7.60
N LEU A 42 -14.28 18.72 7.39
CA LEU A 42 -14.94 17.42 7.56
C LEU A 42 -14.41 16.40 6.55
N THR A 43 -14.26 16.79 5.28
CA THR A 43 -13.66 15.95 4.24
C THR A 43 -12.24 15.53 4.62
N LEU A 44 -11.38 16.47 4.99
CA LEU A 44 -9.99 16.18 5.36
C LEU A 44 -9.91 15.25 6.57
N ARG A 45 -10.78 15.43 7.57
CA ARG A 45 -10.86 14.55 8.74
C ARG A 45 -11.25 13.12 8.35
N ALA A 46 -12.28 12.96 7.53
CA ALA A 46 -12.73 11.65 7.07
C ALA A 46 -11.64 10.94 6.23
N LEU A 47 -10.98 11.67 5.34
CA LEU A 47 -9.86 11.16 4.55
C LEU A 47 -8.67 10.74 5.42
N ALA A 48 -8.31 11.55 6.41
CA ALA A 48 -7.22 11.24 7.34
C ALA A 48 -7.52 10.00 8.20
N GLU A 49 -8.76 9.87 8.68
CA GLU A 49 -9.20 8.71 9.47
C GLU A 49 -9.18 7.42 8.62
N ALA A 50 -9.70 7.47 7.39
CA ALA A 50 -9.65 6.34 6.46
C ALA A 50 -8.21 5.92 6.14
N ARG A 51 -7.34 6.89 5.85
CA ARG A 51 -5.92 6.66 5.58
C ARG A 51 -5.20 6.01 6.75
N ALA A 52 -5.39 6.53 7.96
CA ALA A 52 -4.78 5.98 9.17
C ALA A 52 -5.24 4.53 9.43
N ALA A 53 -6.53 4.23 9.21
CA ALA A 53 -7.06 2.88 9.34
C ALA A 53 -6.46 1.91 8.31
N LEU A 54 -6.26 2.36 7.06
CA LEU A 54 -5.62 1.55 6.01
C LEU A 54 -4.16 1.23 6.34
N ILE A 55 -3.38 2.21 6.82
CA ILE A 55 -2.00 1.99 7.27
C ILE A 55 -1.98 1.00 8.43
N GLY A 56 -2.82 1.22 9.46
CA GLY A 56 -2.93 0.32 10.59
C GLY A 56 -3.28 -1.11 10.17
N TYR A 57 -4.30 -1.27 9.33
CA TYR A 57 -4.71 -2.56 8.79
C TYR A 57 -3.55 -3.29 8.10
N ALA A 58 -2.83 -2.63 7.19
CA ALA A 58 -1.73 -3.24 6.46
C ALA A 58 -0.57 -3.66 7.36
N GLN A 59 -0.21 -2.81 8.33
CA GLN A 59 0.87 -3.08 9.27
C GLN A 59 0.52 -4.15 10.31
N THR A 60 -0.77 -4.42 10.56
CA THR A 60 -1.22 -5.45 11.50
C THR A 60 -1.88 -6.67 10.84
N TYR A 61 -1.86 -6.76 9.51
CA TYR A 61 -2.61 -7.79 8.77
C TYR A 61 -2.29 -9.22 9.23
N HIS A 62 -1.01 -9.50 9.47
CA HIS A 62 -0.51 -10.80 9.93
C HIS A 62 -1.05 -11.23 11.31
N HIS A 63 -1.50 -10.28 12.16
CA HIS A 63 -2.10 -10.61 13.46
C HIS A 63 -3.50 -11.22 13.33
N SER A 64 -4.29 -10.75 12.36
CA SER A 64 -5.63 -11.29 12.08
C SER A 64 -5.61 -12.41 11.04
N HIS A 65 -4.51 -12.55 10.31
CA HIS A 65 -4.27 -13.57 9.29
C HIS A 65 -2.93 -14.24 9.56
N PRO A 66 -2.83 -15.11 10.59
CA PRO A 66 -1.56 -15.74 10.98
C PRO A 66 -0.94 -16.54 9.82
N ASP A 67 -1.77 -17.00 8.89
CA ASP A 67 -1.36 -17.73 7.67
C ASP A 67 -1.01 -16.84 6.48
N SER A 68 -0.66 -15.59 6.74
CA SER A 68 -0.32 -14.62 5.71
C SER A 68 0.86 -13.72 6.09
N THR A 69 1.26 -12.85 5.17
CA THR A 69 2.31 -11.86 5.36
C THR A 69 1.74 -10.53 5.87
N ILE A 70 2.61 -9.63 6.32
CA ILE A 70 2.30 -8.23 6.54
C ILE A 70 2.18 -7.43 5.22
N GLY A 71 1.48 -6.30 5.25
CA GLY A 71 1.46 -5.31 4.17
C GLY A 71 0.21 -5.35 3.30
N PHE A 72 -0.64 -6.37 3.41
CA PHE A 72 -1.87 -6.44 2.62
C PHE A 72 -2.91 -5.42 3.08
N LEU A 73 -3.55 -4.81 2.09
CA LEU A 73 -4.68 -3.91 2.23
C LEU A 73 -5.98 -4.65 1.90
N PRO A 74 -7.12 -4.23 2.49
CA PRO A 74 -8.39 -4.88 2.23
C PRO A 74 -8.84 -4.58 0.79
N CYS A 75 -9.58 -5.50 0.21
CA CYS A 75 -10.38 -5.20 -0.98
C CYS A 75 -11.42 -4.11 -0.69
N PRO A 76 -11.78 -3.28 -1.69
CA PRO A 76 -12.92 -2.37 -1.54
C PRO A 76 -14.22 -3.12 -1.27
N ASP A 77 -15.21 -2.41 -0.75
CA ASP A 77 -16.61 -2.85 -0.76
C ASP A 77 -17.14 -2.69 -2.19
N LEU A 78 -17.40 -3.83 -2.85
CA LEU A 78 -17.93 -3.89 -4.22
C LEU A 78 -19.41 -4.25 -4.25
N ASP A 79 -20.02 -4.65 -3.11
CA ASP A 79 -21.47 -4.79 -2.99
C ASP A 79 -22.12 -3.41 -2.82
N LEU A 80 -22.05 -2.63 -3.89
CA LEU A 80 -22.59 -1.28 -3.94
C LEU A 80 -24.10 -1.27 -3.76
N ALA A 81 -24.80 -2.37 -4.01
CA ALA A 81 -26.25 -2.45 -3.83
C ALA A 81 -26.64 -2.40 -2.35
N SER A 82 -25.92 -3.13 -1.50
CA SER A 82 -26.17 -3.14 -0.06
C SER A 82 -25.39 -2.03 0.68
N GLY A 83 -24.17 -1.72 0.22
CA GLY A 83 -23.24 -0.82 0.91
C GLY A 83 -22.91 -1.32 2.32
N ASP A 84 -22.75 -2.64 2.48
CA ASP A 84 -22.63 -3.25 3.80
C ASP A 84 -21.37 -2.80 4.56
N GLY A 85 -20.37 -2.26 3.85
CA GLY A 85 -19.12 -1.75 4.39
C GLY A 85 -18.06 -2.82 4.62
N ASN A 86 -18.24 -4.04 4.10
CA ASN A 86 -17.27 -5.12 4.22
C ASN A 86 -16.33 -5.14 3.00
N ALA A 87 -15.08 -5.48 3.25
CA ALA A 87 -14.13 -5.77 2.18
C ALA A 87 -14.54 -7.04 1.46
N GLU A 88 -14.54 -7.01 0.13
CA GLU A 88 -14.83 -8.20 -0.64
C GLU A 88 -13.77 -9.30 -0.47
N GLY A 89 -14.22 -10.55 -0.52
CA GLY A 89 -13.29 -11.69 -0.48
C GLY A 89 -12.38 -11.75 -1.71
N THR A 90 -12.76 -11.14 -2.83
CA THR A 90 -11.94 -11.04 -4.05
C THR A 90 -12.33 -9.82 -4.85
N CYS A 91 -11.35 -9.00 -5.22
CA CYS A 91 -11.56 -7.74 -5.94
C CYS A 91 -10.70 -7.65 -7.21
N GLY A 92 -11.13 -8.35 -8.27
CA GLY A 92 -10.48 -8.35 -9.59
C GLY A 92 -9.31 -9.33 -9.74
N ALA A 93 -8.77 -9.42 -10.96
CA ALA A 93 -7.70 -10.36 -11.32
C ALA A 93 -6.32 -9.98 -10.75
N THR A 94 -5.37 -10.93 -10.75
CA THR A 94 -4.02 -10.75 -10.22
C THR A 94 -3.33 -9.51 -10.79
N GLY A 95 -2.81 -8.64 -9.92
CA GLY A 95 -2.07 -7.44 -10.32
C GLY A 95 -2.92 -6.28 -10.82
N LEU A 96 -4.21 -6.47 -11.10
CA LEU A 96 -5.12 -5.37 -11.40
C LEU A 96 -5.51 -4.67 -10.10
N PHE A 97 -5.40 -3.34 -10.09
CA PHE A 97 -5.98 -2.56 -9.00
C PHE A 97 -7.49 -2.72 -8.95
N SER A 98 -8.09 -2.47 -7.79
CA SER A 98 -9.53 -2.47 -7.62
C SER A 98 -10.01 -1.16 -7.04
N VAL A 99 -11.25 -0.79 -7.35
CA VAL A 99 -11.89 0.43 -6.86
C VAL A 99 -13.34 0.13 -6.47
N GLY A 100 -13.77 0.68 -5.34
CA GLY A 100 -15.12 0.53 -4.78
C GLY A 100 -15.33 1.47 -3.61
N ARG A 101 -16.31 1.18 -2.75
CA ARG A 101 -16.51 1.94 -1.51
C ARG A 101 -15.43 1.59 -0.49
N LEU A 102 -15.16 2.51 0.41
CA LEU A 102 -14.29 2.23 1.55
C LEU A 102 -14.93 1.15 2.44
N PRO A 103 -14.25 0.02 2.72
CA PRO A 103 -14.79 -1.08 3.53
C PRO A 103 -14.73 -0.72 5.02
N TYR A 104 -15.54 0.26 5.43
CA TYR A 104 -15.46 0.88 6.75
C TYR A 104 -15.64 -0.13 7.90
N ARG A 105 -16.47 -1.17 7.74
CA ARG A 105 -16.63 -2.19 8.79
C ARG A 105 -15.40 -3.05 8.95
N THR A 106 -14.80 -3.49 7.84
CA THR A 106 -13.54 -4.25 7.86
C THR A 106 -12.42 -3.44 8.49
N LEU A 107 -12.42 -2.12 8.31
CA LEU A 107 -11.46 -1.20 8.92
C LEU A 107 -11.80 -0.83 10.38
N GLY A 108 -12.89 -1.34 10.95
CA GLY A 108 -13.31 -1.00 12.32
C GLY A 108 -13.79 0.44 12.48
N LEU A 109 -14.22 1.08 11.39
CA LEU A 109 -14.66 2.47 11.33
C LEU A 109 -16.18 2.58 11.34
N SER A 110 -16.67 3.76 11.72
CA SER A 110 -18.02 4.18 11.34
C SER A 110 -18.07 4.51 9.84
N PRO A 111 -19.26 4.49 9.20
CA PRO A 111 -19.38 4.91 7.80
C PRO A 111 -18.96 6.37 7.63
N LEU A 112 -17.73 6.58 7.17
CA LEU A 112 -17.13 7.89 6.99
C LEU A 112 -17.77 8.62 5.82
N ARG A 113 -18.03 9.90 6.02
CA ARG A 113 -18.62 10.78 5.01
C ARG A 113 -17.80 12.05 4.86
N ASP A 114 -17.71 12.52 3.63
CA ASP A 114 -17.09 13.81 3.34
C ASP A 114 -17.98 14.99 3.77
N GLY A 115 -17.50 16.22 3.58
CA GLY A 115 -18.25 17.42 3.91
C GLY A 115 -19.51 17.65 3.07
N ALA A 116 -19.69 16.96 1.94
CA ALA A 116 -20.92 16.96 1.16
C ALA A 116 -21.92 15.89 1.63
N GLY A 117 -21.50 15.01 2.55
CA GLY A 117 -22.31 13.90 3.06
C GLY A 117 -22.13 12.61 2.28
N GLU A 118 -21.18 12.53 1.36
CA GLU A 118 -20.95 11.36 0.52
C GLU A 118 -20.03 10.36 1.19
N CYS A 119 -20.28 9.07 0.94
CA CYS A 119 -19.36 8.03 1.41
C CYS A 119 -18.08 8.01 0.60
N LEU A 120 -16.97 7.66 1.27
CA LEU A 120 -15.66 7.61 0.64
C LEU A 120 -15.55 6.45 -0.34
N TRP A 121 -14.87 6.69 -1.45
CA TRP A 121 -14.41 5.66 -2.37
C TRP A 121 -12.96 5.29 -2.07
N TYR A 122 -12.55 4.12 -2.52
CA TYR A 122 -11.26 3.56 -2.20
C TYR A 122 -10.75 2.73 -3.38
N ALA A 123 -9.51 3.00 -3.78
CA ALA A 123 -8.76 2.21 -4.74
C ALA A 123 -7.54 1.57 -4.07
N VAL A 124 -7.28 0.30 -4.39
CA VAL A 124 -6.15 -0.48 -3.86
C VAL A 124 -5.30 -1.03 -5.00
N ALA A 125 -3.99 -0.92 -4.88
CA ALA A 125 -3.03 -1.44 -5.85
C ALA A 125 -3.13 -2.96 -5.94
N GLY A 126 -2.97 -3.50 -7.16
CA GLY A 126 -3.14 -4.92 -7.41
C GLY A 126 -2.10 -5.83 -6.76
N THR A 127 -0.93 -5.30 -6.40
CA THR A 127 0.12 -6.00 -5.65
C THR A 127 -0.19 -6.04 -4.14
N PHE A 128 -0.86 -5.02 -3.60
CA PHE A 128 -1.11 -4.89 -2.15
C PHE A 128 -2.48 -5.42 -1.69
N LYS A 129 -3.33 -5.93 -2.59
CA LYS A 129 -4.61 -6.52 -2.18
C LYS A 129 -4.43 -7.91 -1.54
N ASN A 130 -5.19 -8.17 -0.49
CA ASN A 130 -5.12 -9.39 0.33
C ASN A 130 -5.41 -10.73 -0.38
N ARG A 131 -5.83 -10.74 -1.65
CA ARG A 131 -6.06 -11.97 -2.43
C ARG A 131 -5.67 -11.82 -3.89
N PHE A 132 -4.92 -12.80 -4.39
CA PHE A 132 -4.27 -12.78 -5.71
C PHE A 132 -3.33 -11.58 -5.90
N PRO A 133 -2.37 -11.34 -4.98
CA PRO A 133 -1.37 -10.30 -5.21
C PRO A 133 -0.52 -10.67 -6.44
N ALA A 134 -0.21 -9.67 -7.26
CA ALA A 134 0.85 -9.85 -8.26
C ALA A 134 2.20 -9.78 -7.55
N GLY A 135 2.91 -10.91 -7.50
CA GLY A 135 4.28 -10.96 -7.03
C GLY A 135 4.45 -10.74 -5.52
N TYR A 136 5.52 -10.05 -5.17
CA TYR A 136 6.01 -9.90 -3.80
C TYR A 136 5.43 -8.67 -3.10
N VAL A 137 5.15 -8.79 -1.80
CA VAL A 137 4.69 -7.70 -0.93
C VAL A 137 5.67 -7.55 0.23
N THR A 138 6.67 -6.72 -0.01
CA THR A 138 7.81 -6.45 0.86
C THR A 138 8.01 -4.95 0.98
N TRP A 139 8.97 -4.55 1.81
CA TRP A 139 9.39 -3.16 1.96
C TRP A 139 9.96 -2.49 0.69
N ASP A 140 10.18 -3.27 -0.37
CA ASP A 140 10.64 -2.75 -1.68
C ASP A 140 9.52 -2.75 -2.73
N THR A 141 8.35 -3.30 -2.42
CA THR A 141 7.25 -3.39 -3.39
C THR A 141 6.80 -2.00 -3.81
N ALA A 142 6.81 -1.78 -5.13
CA ALA A 142 6.38 -0.54 -5.72
C ALA A 142 4.88 -0.30 -5.56
N GLY A 143 4.50 0.95 -5.30
CA GLY A 143 3.13 1.41 -5.46
C GLY A 143 2.72 1.53 -6.92
N GLN A 144 1.41 1.61 -7.13
CA GLN A 144 0.82 1.60 -8.46
C GLN A 144 0.33 2.98 -8.90
N PHE A 145 -0.07 3.85 -7.97
CA PHE A 145 -0.71 5.11 -8.28
C PHE A 145 0.25 6.30 -8.21
N THR A 146 0.33 7.06 -9.29
CA THR A 146 0.97 8.38 -9.33
C THR A 146 -0.12 9.44 -9.17
N LEU A 147 0.05 10.37 -8.25
CA LEU A 147 -0.91 11.43 -8.02
C LEU A 147 -0.44 12.72 -8.68
N THR A 148 -1.31 13.36 -9.42
CA THR A 148 -1.00 14.59 -10.16
C THR A 148 -1.98 15.71 -9.83
N LEU A 149 -1.49 16.95 -9.86
CA LEU A 149 -2.35 18.12 -9.98
C LEU A 149 -2.81 18.30 -11.44
N ALA A 150 -3.81 19.15 -11.65
CA ALA A 150 -4.34 19.45 -12.99
C ALA A 150 -3.30 20.06 -13.95
N ASP A 151 -2.23 20.67 -13.42
CA ASP A 151 -1.11 21.21 -14.21
C ASP A 151 -0.04 20.15 -14.56
N GLY A 152 -0.24 18.90 -14.14
CA GLY A 152 0.70 17.79 -14.36
C GLY A 152 1.75 17.64 -13.26
N THR A 153 1.78 18.49 -12.24
CA THR A 153 2.71 18.36 -11.11
C THR A 153 2.45 17.04 -10.37
N VAL A 154 3.48 16.21 -10.23
CA VAL A 154 3.41 14.95 -9.48
C VAL A 154 3.54 15.22 -7.98
N LEU A 155 2.56 14.78 -7.19
CA LEU A 155 2.51 14.98 -5.74
C LEU A 155 3.33 13.94 -4.96
N ASN A 156 3.64 12.80 -5.58
CA ASN A 156 4.44 11.74 -4.98
C ASN A 156 5.63 11.33 -5.90
N PRO A 157 6.63 12.22 -6.07
CA PRO A 157 7.62 12.11 -7.14
C PRO A 157 8.75 11.11 -6.89
N GLY A 158 8.93 10.56 -5.67
CA GLY A 158 10.09 9.73 -5.30
C GLY A 158 10.04 8.28 -5.80
N GLY A 159 9.61 8.10 -7.05
CA GLY A 159 9.71 6.83 -7.76
C GLY A 159 8.79 5.74 -7.21
N ALA A 160 9.20 4.50 -7.42
CA ALA A 160 8.35 3.33 -7.25
C ALA A 160 7.80 3.15 -5.82
N ARG A 161 8.58 3.49 -4.77
CA ARG A 161 8.15 3.34 -3.37
C ARG A 161 7.28 4.47 -2.84
N GLN A 162 7.39 5.68 -3.41
CA GLN A 162 6.50 6.79 -3.07
C GLN A 162 5.19 6.77 -3.87
N ARG A 163 5.08 5.91 -4.89
CA ARG A 163 3.79 5.64 -5.53
C ARG A 163 2.80 5.14 -4.47
N ALA A 164 1.56 5.59 -4.62
CA ALA A 164 0.50 5.20 -3.73
C ALA A 164 0.08 3.74 -3.98
N VAL A 165 -0.16 3.03 -2.89
CA VAL A 165 -0.70 1.66 -2.86
C VAL A 165 -2.18 1.66 -2.56
N ALA A 166 -2.69 2.76 -2.01
CA ALA A 166 -4.10 3.02 -1.83
C ALA A 166 -4.42 4.49 -2.03
N VAL A 167 -5.59 4.77 -2.58
CA VAL A 167 -6.14 6.13 -2.71
C VAL A 167 -7.57 6.11 -2.19
N VAL A 168 -7.88 7.05 -1.31
CA VAL A 168 -9.23 7.29 -0.77
C VAL A 168 -9.75 8.58 -1.38
N PHE A 169 -10.96 8.53 -1.93
CA PHE A 169 -11.58 9.64 -2.64
C PHE A 169 -12.79 10.12 -1.85
N ALA A 170 -12.87 11.44 -1.68
CA ALA A 170 -14.07 12.15 -1.31
C ALA A 170 -14.64 12.81 -2.57
N ALA A 171 -15.78 12.30 -3.02
CA ALA A 171 -16.44 12.70 -4.27
C ALA A 171 -17.01 14.14 -4.24
N GLY A 172 -17.02 14.78 -3.07
CA GLY A 172 -17.50 16.15 -2.94
C GLY A 172 -18.96 16.31 -3.37
N ARG A 173 -19.31 17.50 -3.82
CA ARG A 173 -20.67 17.80 -4.29
C ARG A 173 -20.86 17.28 -5.72
N PRO A 174 -22.08 16.87 -6.10
CA PRO A 174 -22.37 16.49 -7.48
C PRO A 174 -21.95 17.61 -8.45
N THR A 175 -21.11 17.28 -9.42
CA THR A 175 -20.82 18.15 -10.56
C THR A 175 -21.99 18.15 -11.55
N ALA A 176 -22.04 19.11 -12.48
CA ALA A 176 -23.17 19.24 -13.40
C ALA A 176 -23.38 18.01 -14.31
N SER A 177 -22.32 17.25 -14.57
CA SER A 177 -22.34 16.01 -15.36
C SER A 177 -22.72 14.77 -14.56
N GLN A 178 -22.82 14.86 -13.23
CA GLN A 178 -23.06 13.72 -12.37
C GLN A 178 -24.53 13.56 -12.04
N GLN A 179 -25.03 12.34 -12.25
CA GLN A 179 -26.35 11.91 -11.80
C GLN A 179 -26.20 10.84 -10.73
N ARG A 180 -26.21 11.26 -9.47
CA ARG A 180 -26.11 10.36 -8.32
C ARG A 180 -27.50 9.83 -7.97
N GLY A 181 -27.62 8.51 -7.85
CA GLY A 181 -28.84 7.86 -7.37
C GLY A 181 -29.08 8.11 -5.88
N THR A 182 -30.31 7.90 -5.42
CA THR A 182 -30.64 7.92 -3.99
C THR A 182 -30.19 6.61 -3.33
N SER A 183 -29.45 6.70 -2.22
CA SER A 183 -29.00 5.52 -1.48
C SER A 183 -30.12 4.95 -0.60
N ALA A 184 -30.51 3.70 -0.81
CA ALA A 184 -31.49 2.99 0.03
C ALA A 184 -30.91 2.58 1.40
N HIS A 185 -29.59 2.34 1.47
CA HIS A 185 -28.87 1.92 2.68
C HIS A 185 -27.61 2.79 2.89
N ARG A 186 -26.89 2.59 4.01
CA ARG A 186 -25.67 3.33 4.31
C ARG A 186 -24.63 3.08 3.21
N CYS A 187 -24.22 4.13 2.51
CA CYS A 187 -23.20 4.06 1.45
C CYS A 187 -23.58 3.19 0.23
N SER A 188 -24.85 2.79 0.09
CA SER A 188 -25.32 2.05 -1.08
C SER A 188 -25.40 2.96 -2.32
N GLY A 189 -25.45 2.35 -3.49
CA GLY A 189 -25.49 2.99 -4.78
C GLY A 189 -26.00 2.05 -5.86
N ASN A 190 -25.62 2.34 -7.11
CA ASN A 190 -25.96 1.49 -8.24
C ASN A 190 -25.20 0.15 -8.12
N PRO A 191 -25.85 -1.02 -8.29
CA PRO A 191 -25.17 -2.32 -8.30
C PRO A 191 -24.12 -2.44 -9.41
N ASP A 192 -24.27 -1.71 -10.51
CA ASP A 192 -23.24 -1.63 -11.55
C ASP A 192 -22.10 -0.71 -11.08
N ALA A 193 -20.94 -1.32 -10.78
CA ALA A 193 -19.77 -0.61 -10.29
C ALA A 193 -19.22 0.45 -11.26
N ALA A 194 -19.29 0.21 -12.57
CA ALA A 194 -18.80 1.18 -13.56
C ALA A 194 -19.72 2.40 -13.63
N VAL A 195 -21.04 2.17 -13.62
CA VAL A 195 -22.02 3.26 -13.57
C VAL A 195 -21.94 4.02 -12.25
N ALA A 196 -21.79 3.30 -11.13
CA ALA A 196 -21.65 3.90 -9.82
C ALA A 196 -20.38 4.76 -9.72
N LEU A 197 -19.25 4.27 -10.24
CA LEU A 197 -17.99 5.01 -10.22
C LEU A 197 -18.10 6.30 -11.05
N ALA A 198 -18.59 6.20 -12.29
CA ALA A 198 -18.73 7.35 -13.19
C ALA A 198 -19.73 8.41 -12.70
N ALA A 199 -20.68 8.02 -11.84
CA ALA A 199 -21.63 8.96 -11.23
C ALA A 199 -21.02 9.78 -10.08
N TYR A 200 -19.87 9.39 -9.53
CA TYR A 200 -19.29 9.99 -8.32
C TYR A 200 -17.87 10.52 -8.50
N LEU A 201 -17.00 9.81 -9.21
CA LEU A 201 -15.60 10.20 -9.40
C LEU A 201 -15.38 10.73 -10.81
N GLU A 202 -14.57 11.79 -10.92
CA GLU A 202 -14.22 12.40 -12.21
C GLU A 202 -13.04 11.69 -12.89
N ASN A 203 -12.26 10.93 -12.12
CA ASN A 203 -11.22 10.07 -12.67
C ASN A 203 -11.86 8.80 -13.27
N ALA A 204 -11.61 8.54 -14.55
CA ALA A 204 -12.07 7.33 -15.24
C ALA A 204 -11.23 6.10 -14.87
N LEU A 205 -11.28 5.69 -13.61
CA LEU A 205 -10.46 4.61 -13.05
C LEU A 205 -10.78 3.27 -13.73
N THR A 206 -9.85 2.79 -14.54
CA THR A 206 -9.95 1.52 -15.27
C THR A 206 -8.91 0.52 -14.74
N PRO A 207 -9.34 -0.53 -14.02
CA PRO A 207 -8.46 -1.56 -13.47
C PRO A 207 -7.43 -2.09 -14.48
N GLN A 208 -6.15 -1.92 -14.16
CA GLN A 208 -5.02 -2.47 -14.91
C GLN A 208 -3.85 -2.78 -13.97
N SER A 209 -2.80 -3.42 -14.48
CA SER A 209 -1.58 -3.75 -13.71
C SER A 209 -0.45 -2.72 -13.86
N ALA A 210 -0.49 -1.88 -14.90
CA ALA A 210 0.48 -0.83 -15.10
C ALA A 210 0.31 0.30 -14.05
N PRO A 211 1.36 1.13 -13.84
CA PRO A 211 1.22 2.37 -13.07
C PRO A 211 0.09 3.24 -13.62
N TYR A 212 -0.73 3.80 -12.73
CA TYR A 212 -1.92 4.56 -13.07
C TYR A 212 -1.82 5.98 -12.49
N ALA A 213 -2.07 7.00 -13.32
CA ALA A 213 -2.07 8.40 -12.87
C ALA A 213 -3.47 8.84 -12.45
N ILE A 214 -3.60 9.44 -11.26
CA ILE A 214 -4.86 9.96 -10.72
C ILE A 214 -4.71 11.46 -10.51
N THR A 215 -5.63 12.23 -11.08
CA THR A 215 -5.61 13.69 -10.97
C THR A 215 -6.46 14.14 -9.79
N LEU A 216 -5.83 14.84 -8.85
CA LEU A 216 -6.48 15.48 -7.72
C LEU A 216 -7.38 16.61 -8.19
N GLY A 217 -8.62 16.65 -7.68
CA GLY A 217 -9.56 17.74 -7.90
C GLY A 217 -9.32 18.93 -6.98
N SER A 218 -9.97 20.05 -7.30
CA SER A 218 -10.07 21.20 -6.40
C SER A 218 -11.48 21.23 -5.80
N PRO A 219 -11.66 21.39 -4.48
CA PRO A 219 -12.99 21.30 -3.84
C PRO A 219 -14.09 22.16 -4.45
N ASP A 220 -13.71 23.25 -5.12
CA ASP A 220 -14.61 24.25 -5.68
C ASP A 220 -14.74 24.17 -7.21
N SER A 221 -14.00 23.24 -7.82
CA SER A 221 -14.04 23.01 -9.24
C SER A 221 -15.40 22.46 -9.67
N PRO A 222 -16.02 23.01 -10.72
CA PRO A 222 -17.27 22.49 -11.26
C PRO A 222 -17.07 21.22 -12.11
N ILE A 223 -15.81 20.84 -12.39
CA ILE A 223 -15.46 19.77 -13.33
C ILE A 223 -14.67 18.61 -12.70
N ASN A 224 -13.99 18.82 -11.58
CA ASN A 224 -13.28 17.78 -10.83
C ASN A 224 -13.06 18.29 -9.40
N ASN A 225 -13.93 17.87 -8.49
CA ASN A 225 -13.87 18.25 -7.08
C ASN A 225 -13.53 17.09 -6.13
N ASP A 226 -13.15 15.94 -6.70
CA ASP A 226 -12.59 14.80 -5.97
C ASP A 226 -11.40 15.21 -5.11
N THR A 227 -11.55 15.16 -3.79
CA THR A 227 -10.45 15.36 -2.84
C THR A 227 -9.87 14.00 -2.45
N LEU A 228 -8.55 13.87 -2.43
CA LEU A 228 -7.88 12.59 -2.21
C LEU A 228 -7.04 12.58 -0.94
N ALA A 229 -6.95 11.42 -0.32
CA ALA A 229 -5.83 11.03 0.52
C ALA A 229 -5.26 9.71 -0.01
N TRP A 230 -3.99 9.43 0.26
CA TRP A 230 -3.35 8.23 -0.22
C TRP A 230 -2.41 7.64 0.81
N VAL A 231 -2.12 6.35 0.65
CA VAL A 231 -1.10 5.63 1.39
C VAL A 231 0.01 5.30 0.40
N ALA A 232 1.23 5.76 0.66
CA ALA A 232 2.40 5.36 -0.12
C ALA A 232 2.95 4.00 0.33
N ALA A 233 3.69 3.31 -0.55
CA ALA A 233 4.21 1.97 -0.23
C ALA A 233 5.19 2.00 0.95
N ASP A 234 6.00 3.05 1.05
CA ASP A 234 6.90 3.29 2.18
C ASP A 234 6.17 3.58 3.50
N GLU A 235 4.90 3.96 3.48
CA GLU A 235 4.11 4.11 4.71
C GLU A 235 3.55 2.79 5.22
N VAL A 236 3.28 1.85 4.32
CA VAL A 236 2.95 0.47 4.71
C VAL A 236 4.15 -0.17 5.39
N PHE A 237 5.34 -0.01 4.82
CA PHE A 237 6.60 -0.48 5.37
C PHE A 237 7.45 0.67 5.93
N SER A 238 6.87 1.43 6.84
CA SER A 238 7.50 2.62 7.45
C SER A 238 8.76 2.31 8.26
N ASP A 239 9.62 3.31 8.42
CA ASP A 239 10.82 3.23 9.27
C ASP A 239 10.46 2.81 10.70
N GLU A 240 9.36 3.34 11.25
CA GLU A 240 8.89 2.98 12.58
C GLU A 240 8.50 1.49 12.67
N LEU A 241 7.77 0.98 11.67
CA LEU A 241 7.43 -0.44 11.59
C LEU A 241 8.68 -1.31 11.51
N ILE A 242 9.61 -0.97 10.61
CA ILE A 242 10.78 -1.79 10.34
C ILE A 242 11.76 -1.76 11.51
N GLU A 243 12.06 -0.57 12.02
CA GLU A 243 13.21 -0.36 12.91
C GLU A 243 12.85 -0.41 14.40
N GLN A 244 11.59 -0.10 14.75
CA GLN A 244 11.20 0.11 16.15
C GLN A 244 10.16 -0.90 16.65
N ARG A 245 9.32 -1.45 15.77
CA ARG A 245 8.23 -2.34 16.19
C ARG A 245 8.70 -3.78 16.42
N ALA A 246 8.59 -4.23 17.67
CA ALA A 246 8.97 -5.56 18.08
C ALA A 246 8.17 -6.68 17.40
N ASP A 247 6.91 -6.43 17.03
CA ASP A 247 6.07 -7.43 16.36
C ASP A 247 6.48 -7.65 14.90
N PHE A 248 6.99 -6.62 14.22
CA PHE A 248 7.59 -6.78 12.89
C PHE A 248 8.89 -7.58 12.95
N ALA A 249 9.76 -7.27 13.92
CA ALA A 249 10.96 -8.06 14.14
C ALA A 249 10.63 -9.52 14.48
N ALA A 250 9.59 -9.76 15.29
CA ALA A 250 9.09 -11.10 15.57
C ALA A 250 8.60 -11.79 14.30
N PHE A 251 7.83 -11.11 13.45
CA PHE A 251 7.37 -11.65 12.17
C PHE A 251 8.53 -12.13 11.28
N ILE A 252 9.55 -11.30 11.04
CA ILE A 252 10.70 -11.69 10.19
C ILE A 252 11.44 -12.89 10.80
N ASN A 253 11.67 -12.88 12.12
CA ASN A 253 12.36 -13.97 12.79
C ASN A 253 11.56 -15.28 12.79
N THR A 254 10.23 -15.21 12.97
CA THR A 254 9.32 -16.36 12.85
C THR A 254 9.32 -16.89 11.42
N MET A 255 9.22 -16.03 10.41
CA MET A 255 9.30 -16.43 9.01
C MET A 255 10.58 -17.23 8.72
N LEU A 256 11.74 -16.70 9.11
CA LEU A 256 13.02 -17.38 8.88
C LEU A 256 13.14 -18.68 9.67
N GLY A 257 12.60 -18.74 10.90
CA GLY A 257 12.59 -19.96 11.71
C GLY A 257 11.65 -21.04 11.14
N ASP A 258 10.47 -20.67 10.67
CA ASP A 258 9.52 -21.57 10.02
C ASP A 258 10.11 -22.13 8.72
N LEU A 259 10.77 -21.28 7.91
CA LEU A 259 11.43 -21.68 6.68
C LEU A 259 12.61 -22.62 6.95
N GLU A 260 13.44 -22.33 7.95
CA GLU A 260 14.52 -23.21 8.40
C GLU A 260 13.99 -24.58 8.83
N GLY A 261 12.93 -24.61 9.64
CA GLY A 261 12.26 -25.83 10.06
C GLY A 261 11.69 -26.64 8.90
N ALA A 262 10.94 -25.98 8.01
CA ALA A 262 10.35 -26.61 6.83
C ALA A 262 11.40 -27.16 5.87
N LEU A 263 12.48 -26.42 5.61
CA LEU A 263 13.59 -26.89 4.78
C LEU A 263 14.41 -28.00 5.48
N GLY A 264 14.39 -28.08 6.80
CA GLY A 264 15.03 -29.16 7.57
C GLY A 264 14.27 -30.48 7.51
N THR A 265 12.93 -30.44 7.50
CA THR A 265 12.09 -31.65 7.53
C THR A 265 11.56 -32.09 6.16
N HIS A 266 11.40 -31.16 5.22
CA HIS A 266 10.90 -31.49 3.89
C HIS A 266 11.91 -32.39 3.15
N PRO A 267 11.47 -33.51 2.53
CA PRO A 267 12.34 -34.36 1.74
C PRO A 267 12.91 -33.60 0.53
N ASP A 268 14.14 -33.12 0.67
CA ASP A 268 14.99 -32.51 -0.35
C ASP A 268 14.27 -31.60 -1.36
N PRO A 269 13.61 -30.51 -0.90
CA PRO A 269 12.85 -29.65 -1.79
C PRO A 269 13.80 -28.88 -2.71
N ALA A 270 13.53 -28.94 -4.01
CA ALA A 270 14.27 -28.18 -5.01
C ALA A 270 13.86 -26.70 -5.00
N PRO A 271 14.81 -25.76 -5.17
CA PRO A 271 14.48 -24.35 -5.36
C PRO A 271 13.64 -24.15 -6.61
N GLN A 272 12.76 -23.14 -6.61
CA GLN A 272 12.14 -22.70 -7.86
C GLN A 272 13.18 -21.94 -8.71
N PRO A 273 13.22 -22.16 -10.04
CA PRO A 273 14.21 -21.55 -10.90
C PRO A 273 14.19 -20.02 -10.81
N PHE A 274 15.36 -19.44 -10.55
CA PHE A 274 15.56 -18.00 -10.52
C PHE A 274 16.94 -17.68 -11.07
N THR A 275 16.99 -16.98 -12.19
CA THR A 275 18.26 -16.64 -12.85
C THR A 275 18.89 -15.45 -12.15
N VAL A 276 20.12 -15.60 -11.67
CA VAL A 276 20.98 -14.48 -11.26
C VAL A 276 22.07 -14.30 -12.33
N PRO A 277 22.20 -13.12 -12.97
CA PRO A 277 23.21 -12.91 -14.00
C PRO A 277 24.62 -13.09 -13.45
N GLY A 278 25.46 -13.83 -14.18
CA GLY A 278 26.84 -14.11 -13.78
C GLY A 278 26.97 -15.19 -12.70
N GLN A 279 25.87 -15.86 -12.32
CA GLN A 279 25.93 -16.98 -11.39
C GLN A 279 26.60 -18.20 -12.02
N SER A 280 27.56 -18.76 -11.28
CA SER A 280 28.34 -19.93 -11.64
C SER A 280 28.52 -20.81 -10.40
N LEU A 281 27.55 -21.70 -10.17
CA LEU A 281 27.51 -22.55 -8.98
C LEU A 281 28.34 -23.83 -9.17
N PRO A 282 28.87 -24.41 -8.07
CA PRO A 282 29.45 -25.75 -8.09
C PRO A 282 28.45 -26.79 -8.63
N PRO A 283 28.91 -27.87 -9.29
CA PRO A 283 28.02 -28.87 -9.89
C PRO A 283 27.04 -29.54 -8.93
N ASN A 284 27.36 -29.58 -7.64
CA ASN A 284 26.54 -30.17 -6.59
C ASN A 284 25.70 -29.12 -5.82
N VAL A 285 25.60 -27.89 -6.31
CA VAL A 285 24.81 -26.82 -5.69
C VAL A 285 23.70 -26.37 -6.63
N GLU A 286 22.47 -26.34 -6.12
CA GLU A 286 21.34 -25.68 -6.77
C GLU A 286 20.92 -24.45 -5.98
N ALA A 287 20.47 -23.42 -6.68
CA ALA A 287 19.96 -22.20 -6.07
C ALA A 287 18.71 -21.68 -6.78
N GLY A 288 17.92 -20.90 -6.04
CA GLY A 288 16.79 -20.16 -6.60
C GLY A 288 15.98 -19.46 -5.53
N THR A 289 14.68 -19.28 -5.76
CA THR A 289 13.75 -18.84 -4.70
C THR A 289 13.32 -20.02 -3.84
N LEU A 290 12.45 -19.75 -2.87
CA LEU A 290 11.80 -20.79 -2.09
C LEU A 290 11.17 -21.87 -2.98
N PRO A 291 11.14 -23.14 -2.51
CA PRO A 291 10.39 -24.20 -3.17
C PRO A 291 8.93 -23.83 -3.42
N ALA A 292 8.29 -24.47 -4.40
CA ALA A 292 6.86 -24.26 -4.63
C ALA A 292 6.06 -24.73 -3.42
N GLY A 293 5.02 -23.98 -3.08
CA GLY A 293 4.07 -24.44 -2.08
C GLY A 293 3.24 -25.63 -2.57
N ASP A 294 2.87 -26.49 -1.64
CA ASP A 294 2.00 -27.65 -1.88
C ASP A 294 1.08 -27.91 -0.66
N ALA A 295 0.39 -29.05 -0.65
CA ALA A 295 -0.58 -29.38 0.40
C ALA A 295 0.06 -29.84 1.72
N SER A 296 1.37 -30.14 1.76
CA SER A 296 2.09 -30.50 2.98
C SER A 296 2.19 -29.33 3.96
N SER A 297 2.49 -29.59 5.22
CA SER A 297 2.74 -28.55 6.22
C SER A 297 3.86 -27.60 5.81
N GLU A 298 4.94 -28.17 5.28
CA GLU A 298 6.12 -27.45 4.80
C GLU A 298 5.82 -26.66 3.52
N GLY A 299 5.07 -27.25 2.58
CA GLY A 299 4.61 -26.57 1.37
C GLY A 299 3.70 -25.39 1.68
N GLN A 300 2.85 -25.49 2.70
CA GLN A 300 2.03 -24.36 3.17
C GLN A 300 2.89 -23.22 3.76
N ILE A 301 4.01 -23.54 4.41
CA ILE A 301 4.99 -22.54 4.88
C ILE A 301 5.65 -21.84 3.68
N PHE A 302 6.06 -22.59 2.65
CA PHE A 302 6.63 -21.98 1.45
C PHE A 302 5.63 -21.06 0.73
N ALA A 303 4.35 -21.48 0.63
CA ALA A 303 3.29 -20.66 0.05
C ALA A 303 3.03 -19.38 0.84
N ARG A 304 3.02 -19.46 2.18
CA ARG A 304 2.80 -18.32 3.09
C ARG A 304 3.83 -17.21 2.89
N TYR A 305 5.11 -17.60 2.82
CA TYR A 305 6.23 -16.65 2.74
C TYR A 305 6.72 -16.39 1.32
N ALA A 306 6.06 -16.95 0.30
CA ALA A 306 6.33 -16.67 -1.11
C ALA A 306 6.26 -15.18 -1.45
N ALA A 307 5.46 -14.39 -0.70
CA ALA A 307 5.36 -12.94 -0.84
C ALA A 307 6.68 -12.18 -0.53
N TRP A 308 7.65 -12.82 0.14
CA TRP A 308 8.99 -12.29 0.42
C TRP A 308 10.09 -12.92 -0.47
N GLY A 309 9.70 -13.64 -1.52
CA GLY A 309 10.63 -14.40 -2.36
C GLY A 309 11.63 -13.55 -3.17
N ASP A 310 11.39 -12.26 -3.36
CA ASP A 310 12.37 -11.31 -3.91
C ASP A 310 13.57 -11.14 -2.98
N GLN A 311 13.34 -11.08 -1.67
CA GLN A 311 14.37 -10.91 -0.65
C GLN A 311 15.08 -12.24 -0.31
N LEU A 312 14.47 -13.38 -0.61
CA LEU A 312 14.97 -14.69 -0.23
C LEU A 312 15.72 -15.40 -1.36
N ARG A 313 16.88 -15.98 -1.05
CA ARG A 313 17.51 -17.00 -1.89
C ARG A 313 17.75 -18.27 -1.09
N TYR A 314 17.48 -19.39 -1.74
CA TYR A 314 17.65 -20.72 -1.19
C TYR A 314 18.70 -21.47 -2.01
N PHE A 315 19.66 -22.08 -1.31
CA PHE A 315 20.73 -22.89 -1.85
C PHE A 315 20.69 -24.28 -1.21
N ARG A 316 20.95 -25.32 -1.99
CA ARG A 316 21.03 -26.70 -1.50
C ARG A 316 22.16 -27.48 -2.15
N CYS A 317 22.69 -28.43 -1.40
CA CYS A 317 23.57 -29.49 -1.90
C CYS A 317 22.73 -30.63 -2.48
N THR A 318 22.89 -30.91 -3.77
CA THR A 318 22.08 -31.93 -4.49
C THR A 318 22.46 -33.37 -4.12
N ASP A 319 23.64 -33.55 -3.54
CA ASP A 319 24.16 -34.83 -3.06
C ASP A 319 23.93 -35.04 -1.55
N LEU A 320 23.19 -34.11 -0.89
CA LEU A 320 22.96 -34.08 0.56
C LEU A 320 24.24 -34.06 1.42
N THR A 321 25.37 -33.65 0.82
CA THR A 321 26.62 -33.42 1.56
C THR A 321 26.66 -32.03 2.17
N LEU A 322 27.58 -31.81 3.12
CA LEU A 322 27.83 -30.49 3.72
C LEU A 322 28.71 -29.64 2.78
N CYS A 323 28.16 -29.26 1.62
CA CYS A 323 28.89 -28.59 0.54
C CYS A 323 28.83 -27.06 0.59
N LEU A 324 27.92 -26.47 1.37
CA LEU A 324 27.78 -25.03 1.55
C LEU A 324 28.44 -24.58 2.85
N GLN A 325 28.81 -23.30 2.94
CA GLN A 325 29.37 -22.70 4.16
C GLN A 325 28.65 -21.41 4.52
N ALA A 326 28.41 -21.20 5.80
CA ALA A 326 27.85 -19.96 6.34
C ALA A 326 28.64 -19.50 7.58
N ASP A 327 28.87 -18.21 7.74
CA ASP A 327 29.38 -17.60 8.97
C ASP A 327 28.28 -16.74 9.62
N VAL A 328 27.70 -17.29 10.68
CA VAL A 328 26.61 -16.66 11.44
C VAL A 328 27.10 -15.86 12.65
N GLY A 329 28.38 -15.48 12.66
CA GLY A 329 29.01 -14.69 13.74
C GLY A 329 29.81 -15.53 14.75
N ALA A 330 29.98 -16.82 14.48
CA ALA A 330 30.79 -17.75 15.29
C ALA A 330 31.92 -18.42 14.49
N GLY A 331 32.17 -17.94 13.27
CA GLY A 331 33.06 -18.56 12.30
C GLY A 331 32.30 -19.45 11.31
N PRO A 332 32.96 -19.88 10.21
CA PRO A 332 32.32 -20.66 9.17
C PRO A 332 31.87 -22.04 9.66
N GLU A 333 30.60 -22.37 9.45
CA GLU A 333 30.04 -23.70 9.59
C GLU A 333 29.58 -24.26 8.24
N THR A 334 29.55 -25.58 8.11
CA THR A 334 29.14 -26.26 6.88
C THR A 334 27.68 -26.69 6.95
N CYS A 335 26.98 -26.58 5.82
CA CYS A 335 25.53 -26.77 5.70
C CYS A 335 25.19 -27.65 4.49
N THR A 336 24.09 -28.39 4.55
CA THR A 336 23.48 -29.01 3.37
C THR A 336 22.62 -28.01 2.62
N ARG A 337 22.07 -27.01 3.32
CA ARG A 337 21.24 -25.96 2.74
C ARG A 337 21.52 -24.61 3.39
N VAL A 338 21.35 -23.54 2.62
CA VAL A 338 21.42 -22.17 3.10
C VAL A 338 20.20 -21.41 2.62
N ILE A 339 19.56 -20.66 3.52
CA ILE A 339 18.64 -19.59 3.14
C ILE A 339 19.26 -18.25 3.55
N ILE A 340 19.35 -17.34 2.60
CA ILE A 340 19.82 -15.97 2.79
C ILE A 340 18.67 -15.01 2.50
N PHE A 341 18.49 -14.04 3.38
CA PHE A 341 17.45 -13.03 3.32
C PHE A 341 18.11 -11.65 3.21
N ALA A 342 17.79 -10.94 2.13
CA ALA A 342 18.26 -9.59 1.90
C ALA A 342 17.60 -8.62 2.87
N GLY A 343 18.41 -7.84 3.57
CA GLY A 343 17.91 -6.78 4.43
C GLY A 343 17.24 -5.64 3.66
N ARG A 344 16.81 -4.61 4.37
CA ARG A 344 16.28 -3.37 3.79
C ARG A 344 17.29 -2.74 2.84
N ILE A 345 16.79 -2.26 1.69
CA ILE A 345 17.61 -1.59 0.67
C ILE A 345 18.60 -0.57 1.26
N GLN A 346 19.86 -0.69 0.86
CA GLN A 346 20.96 0.18 1.27
C GLN A 346 21.31 1.22 0.17
N PRO A 347 21.98 2.32 0.52
CA PRO A 347 22.49 3.27 -0.47
C PRO A 347 23.32 2.57 -1.56
N GLY A 348 22.94 2.76 -2.83
CA GLY A 348 23.64 2.17 -3.99
C GLY A 348 23.01 0.88 -4.53
N GLN A 349 22.05 0.29 -3.81
CA GLN A 349 21.21 -0.77 -4.35
C GLN A 349 20.05 -0.17 -5.16
N ASP A 350 19.68 -0.82 -6.28
CA ASP A 350 18.50 -0.50 -7.06
C ASP A 350 17.63 -1.75 -7.24
N ARG A 351 16.54 -1.78 -6.47
CA ARG A 351 15.53 -2.86 -6.47
C ARG A 351 14.26 -2.46 -7.21
N SER A 352 14.31 -1.42 -8.05
CA SER A 352 13.18 -1.03 -8.89
C SER A 352 12.61 -2.27 -9.60
N PRO A 353 11.26 -2.42 -9.71
CA PRO A 353 10.64 -3.61 -10.27
C PRO A 353 11.29 -3.87 -11.62
N ALA A 354 12.03 -4.97 -11.68
CA ALA A 354 13.17 -5.13 -12.56
C ALA A 354 12.87 -4.61 -13.98
N SER A 355 13.70 -3.68 -14.45
CA SER A 355 13.98 -3.65 -15.89
C SER A 355 14.19 -5.11 -16.33
N PRO A 356 13.64 -5.57 -17.46
CA PRO A 356 13.74 -6.98 -17.89
C PRO A 356 15.18 -7.56 -17.97
N ALA A 357 16.21 -6.75 -17.74
CA ALA A 357 17.51 -7.20 -17.26
C ALA A 357 17.45 -7.59 -15.76
N THR A 358 17.04 -8.84 -15.53
CA THR A 358 17.31 -9.74 -14.38
C THR A 358 17.97 -9.13 -13.12
N PRO A 359 17.40 -9.33 -11.91
CA PRO A 359 17.96 -8.79 -10.67
C PRO A 359 19.38 -9.28 -10.42
N LEU A 360 20.32 -8.33 -10.30
CA LEU A 360 21.72 -8.59 -9.97
C LEU A 360 21.83 -8.96 -8.48
N ALA A 361 22.77 -9.84 -8.13
CA ALA A 361 23.08 -10.14 -6.72
C ALA A 361 23.37 -8.85 -5.92
N THR A 362 24.03 -7.88 -6.56
CA THR A 362 24.35 -6.55 -6.00
C THR A 362 23.13 -5.65 -5.77
N ALA A 363 21.96 -5.96 -6.33
CA ALA A 363 20.74 -5.20 -6.07
C ALA A 363 20.13 -5.55 -4.70
N TYR A 364 20.35 -6.78 -4.22
CA TYR A 364 19.74 -7.29 -2.99
C TYR A 364 20.74 -7.47 -1.86
N PHE A 365 21.91 -8.03 -2.15
CA PHE A 365 22.91 -8.41 -1.15
C PHE A 365 24.10 -7.48 -1.17
N GLU A 366 24.89 -7.51 -0.09
CA GLU A 366 26.09 -6.67 0.06
C GLU A 366 27.34 -7.45 0.48
N GLY A 367 28.50 -6.79 0.37
CA GLY A 367 29.77 -7.32 0.87
C GLY A 367 30.10 -8.72 0.34
N GLY A 368 30.45 -9.63 1.25
CA GLY A 368 30.80 -11.02 0.93
C GLY A 368 29.61 -11.86 0.43
N ASN A 369 28.37 -11.42 0.64
CA ASN A 369 27.19 -12.17 0.19
C ASN A 369 26.94 -12.05 -1.30
N VAL A 370 27.40 -10.98 -1.95
CA VAL A 370 27.33 -10.84 -3.41
C VAL A 370 28.06 -11.98 -4.12
N PRO A 371 29.38 -12.21 -3.88
CA PRO A 371 30.06 -13.36 -4.47
C PRO A 371 29.55 -14.70 -3.91
N ALA A 372 29.09 -14.78 -2.65
CA ALA A 372 28.50 -16.03 -2.13
C ALA A 372 27.23 -16.44 -2.89
N VAL A 373 26.36 -15.49 -3.27
CA VAL A 373 25.15 -15.78 -4.05
C VAL A 373 25.47 -16.16 -5.50
N LEU A 374 26.55 -15.61 -6.07
CA LEU A 374 26.98 -15.88 -7.44
C LEU A 374 27.75 -17.19 -7.58
N GLU A 375 28.58 -17.54 -6.60
CA GLU A 375 29.58 -18.61 -6.73
C GLU A 375 29.46 -19.69 -5.66
N ALA A 376 28.66 -19.47 -4.60
CA ALA A 376 28.62 -20.29 -3.39
C ALA A 376 29.99 -20.47 -2.68
N ILE A 377 30.96 -19.59 -2.97
CA ILE A 377 32.35 -19.63 -2.48
C ILE A 377 32.87 -18.18 -2.50
N PRO A 378 32.64 -17.31 -1.49
CA PRO A 378 32.92 -17.45 -0.04
C PRO A 378 31.70 -17.87 0.81
N PRO A 379 31.87 -18.13 2.13
CA PRO A 379 30.74 -18.41 3.01
C PRO A 379 29.70 -17.29 3.01
N PHE A 380 28.43 -17.67 3.05
CA PHE A 380 27.33 -16.75 3.31
C PHE A 380 27.48 -16.16 4.71
N THR A 381 27.50 -14.84 4.84
CA THR A 381 27.82 -14.17 6.11
C THR A 381 26.67 -13.30 6.56
N GLY A 382 26.22 -13.46 7.80
CA GLY A 382 25.15 -12.62 8.35
C GLY A 382 24.58 -13.21 9.64
N PRO A 383 24.00 -12.39 10.53
CA PRO A 383 23.39 -12.90 11.75
C PRO A 383 22.16 -13.76 11.44
N THR A 384 21.80 -14.59 12.41
CA THR A 384 20.58 -15.41 12.34
C THR A 384 19.35 -14.68 12.89
N THR A 385 19.47 -13.45 13.37
CA THR A 385 18.33 -12.75 13.97
C THR A 385 18.19 -11.37 13.37
N TYR A 386 16.99 -11.07 12.90
CA TYR A 386 16.60 -9.73 12.48
C TYR A 386 16.55 -8.81 13.70
N VAL A 387 17.23 -7.66 13.59
CA VAL A 387 17.19 -6.58 14.59
C VAL A 387 16.89 -5.29 13.84
N GLY A 388 15.83 -4.59 14.25
CA GLY A 388 15.34 -3.39 13.55
C GLY A 388 16.39 -2.27 13.42
N THR A 389 17.27 -2.09 14.41
CA THR A 389 18.37 -1.10 14.33
C THR A 389 19.40 -1.40 13.24
N ASN A 390 19.43 -2.63 12.73
CA ASN A 390 20.28 -3.09 11.63
C ASN A 390 19.42 -3.69 10.50
N ALA A 391 18.26 -3.10 10.22
CA ALA A 391 17.29 -3.63 9.25
C ALA A 391 17.87 -3.90 7.86
N GLY A 392 18.95 -3.21 7.50
CA GLY A 392 19.66 -3.36 6.24
C GLY A 392 20.54 -4.59 6.10
N GLN A 393 20.83 -5.29 7.19
CA GLN A 393 21.80 -6.39 7.20
C GLN A 393 21.20 -7.67 6.62
N ASP A 394 21.93 -8.32 5.70
CA ASP A 394 21.62 -9.66 5.24
C ASP A 394 21.59 -10.69 6.39
N LEU A 395 20.58 -11.57 6.38
CA LEU A 395 20.42 -12.64 7.37
C LEU A 395 20.65 -14.00 6.73
N VAL A 396 21.28 -14.91 7.48
CA VAL A 396 21.65 -16.24 6.97
C VAL A 396 21.11 -17.32 7.91
N ARG A 397 20.66 -18.45 7.35
CA ARG A 397 20.46 -19.71 8.08
C ARG A 397 21.25 -20.83 7.44
N CYS A 398 21.98 -21.55 8.28
CA CYS A 398 22.66 -22.78 7.93
C CYS A 398 21.81 -23.97 8.36
N ILE A 399 21.38 -24.79 7.41
CA ILE A 399 20.59 -26.00 7.67
C ILE A 399 21.49 -27.22 7.41
N LYS A 400 21.46 -28.19 8.32
CA LYS A 400 22.33 -29.37 8.31
C LYS A 400 21.59 -30.61 7.85
#